data_AF-A0A256ING3-F1
#
_entry.id   AF-A0A256ING3-F1
#
_cell.length_a   1.000
_cell.length_b   1.000
_cell.length_c   1.000
_cell.angle_alpha   90.00
_cell.angle_beta   90.00
_cell.angle_gamma   90.00
#
_symmetry.space_group_name_H-M   'P 1'
#
loop_
_entity.id
_entity.type
_entity.pdbx_description
1 polymer ?
#
loop_
_entity_poly.entity_id
_entity_poly.type
_entity_poly.pdbx_seq_one_letter_code
_entity_poly.pdbx_strand_id
1 'polypeptide(L)'
;MTRPSTYAHARYLEAKRSVDDRALHRPTLDRLRAAVADRSTPLHVVEVGCGTGTMLRRLLEWGVLPDEVVYRGYDLREGTLDRAVDELGRWADDAGYAVDLDDETGDDPETTRAVRLDGPGGSSVTATFAAADAVEVARRTDAEYDLLVGCAFLDLVDLDRALAPLLGLVPGGLAYFPITFDGETFLAPALGDGKSEREEVDDATERAVLDVYHATMDAPDRPGGSRTGRELFAALPAAGGEVVAAGGSDWVVTPPYPADEAYFLHHLVNGIEGAVGEALADAGEEGGERLADGATARLSPELVSAWADARHRAVADGRLTFGAHNLDVLARVGDDGR
;
A
#
# COMPACT_ATOMS: atom_id res chain seq x y z
N MET A 1 -19.47 13.50 8.42
CA MET A 1 -18.51 12.97 9.43
C MET A 1 -17.55 14.09 9.83
N THR A 2 -17.03 14.15 11.05
CA THR A 2 -16.17 15.27 11.46
C THR A 2 -14.69 14.99 11.19
N ARG A 3 -13.91 16.03 10.85
CA ARG A 3 -12.44 15.96 10.74
C ARG A 3 -11.84 15.33 12.01
N PRO A 4 -10.99 14.29 11.89
CA PRO A 4 -10.30 13.72 13.05
C PRO A 4 -9.38 14.74 13.72
N SER A 5 -9.25 14.67 15.05
CA SER A 5 -8.27 15.46 15.81
C SER A 5 -6.88 14.83 15.83
N THR A 6 -6.77 13.55 15.47
CA THR A 6 -5.53 12.76 15.47
C THR A 6 -5.54 11.76 14.31
N TYR A 7 -4.36 11.51 13.74
CA TYR A 7 -4.17 10.57 12.63
C TYR A 7 -3.23 9.44 13.04
N ALA A 8 -3.78 8.25 13.24
CA ALA A 8 -3.02 7.02 13.50
C ALA A 8 -2.83 6.22 12.19
N HIS A 9 -1.60 5.80 11.92
CA HIS A 9 -1.23 5.06 10.72
C HIS A 9 -1.92 3.69 10.63
N ALA A 10 -1.95 2.92 11.73
CA ALA A 10 -2.63 1.62 11.75
C ALA A 10 -4.14 1.71 11.46
N ARG A 11 -4.82 2.78 11.92
CA ARG A 11 -6.22 3.03 11.56
C ARG A 11 -6.38 3.39 10.09
N TYR A 12 -5.43 4.13 9.51
CA TYR A 12 -5.44 4.46 8.09
C TYR A 12 -5.35 3.19 7.23
N LEU A 13 -4.47 2.25 7.59
CA LEU A 13 -4.35 0.97 6.89
C LEU A 13 -5.66 0.16 6.95
N GLU A 14 -6.35 0.09 8.09
CA GLU A 14 -7.66 -0.56 8.16
C GLU A 14 -8.77 0.19 7.40
N ALA A 15 -8.80 1.53 7.48
CA ALA A 15 -9.76 2.36 6.76
C ALA A 15 -9.64 2.20 5.23
N LYS A 16 -8.41 2.02 4.76
CA LYS A 16 -8.04 1.79 3.36
C LYS A 16 -8.49 0.42 2.83
N ARG A 17 -8.67 -0.60 3.69
CA ARG A 17 -9.01 -1.98 3.27
C ARG A 17 -10.16 -2.03 2.27
N SER A 18 -11.28 -1.38 2.58
CA SER A 18 -12.47 -1.38 1.71
C SER A 18 -12.23 -0.70 0.34
N VAL A 19 -11.32 0.26 0.28
CA VAL A 19 -10.91 0.94 -0.96
C VAL A 19 -10.05 0.01 -1.80
N ASP A 20 -9.03 -0.61 -1.19
CA ASP A 20 -8.19 -1.62 -1.83
C ASP A 20 -9.01 -2.79 -2.36
N ASP A 21 -9.97 -3.28 -1.56
CA ASP A 21 -10.80 -4.43 -1.92
C ASP A 21 -11.59 -4.20 -3.22
N ARG A 22 -12.01 -2.96 -3.48
CA ARG A 22 -12.67 -2.59 -4.74
C ARG A 22 -11.69 -2.35 -5.88
N ALA A 23 -10.48 -1.90 -5.56
CA ALA A 23 -9.47 -1.51 -6.54
C ALA A 23 -8.70 -2.69 -7.13
N LEU A 24 -8.46 -3.76 -6.37
CA LEU A 24 -7.68 -4.90 -6.84
C LEU A 24 -8.19 -5.47 -8.17
N HIS A 25 -7.29 -5.60 -9.14
CA HIS A 25 -7.64 -5.98 -10.50
C HIS A 25 -8.01 -7.46 -10.56
N ARG A 26 -9.33 -7.73 -10.60
CA ARG A 26 -9.88 -9.09 -10.52
C ARG A 26 -9.28 -10.09 -11.52
N PRO A 27 -9.06 -9.76 -12.81
CA PRO A 27 -8.41 -10.68 -13.72
C PRO A 27 -6.97 -11.05 -13.33
N THR A 28 -6.20 -10.12 -12.73
CA THR A 28 -4.85 -10.42 -12.23
C THR A 28 -4.91 -11.35 -11.02
N LEU A 29 -5.85 -11.09 -10.11
CA LEU A 29 -6.09 -11.93 -8.94
C LEU A 29 -6.55 -13.35 -9.32
N ASP A 30 -7.45 -13.48 -10.30
CA ASP A 30 -7.89 -14.77 -10.81
C ASP A 30 -6.74 -15.55 -11.46
N ARG A 31 -5.85 -14.84 -12.15
CA ARG A 31 -4.62 -15.44 -12.71
C ARG A 31 -3.69 -15.95 -11.61
N LEU A 32 -3.52 -15.18 -10.52
CA LEU A 32 -2.76 -15.60 -9.34
C LEU A 32 -3.39 -16.85 -8.72
N ARG A 33 -4.69 -16.83 -8.44
CA ARG A 33 -5.45 -17.96 -7.88
C ARG A 33 -5.25 -19.23 -8.68
N ALA A 34 -5.42 -19.16 -10.00
CA ALA A 34 -5.20 -20.31 -10.88
C ALA A 34 -3.75 -20.80 -10.85
N ALA A 35 -2.77 -19.91 -10.72
CA ALA A 35 -1.36 -20.27 -10.73
C ALA A 35 -0.87 -20.89 -9.39
N VAL A 36 -1.49 -20.54 -8.27
CA VAL A 36 -1.17 -21.13 -6.95
C VAL A 36 -1.93 -22.42 -6.66
N ALA A 37 -3.07 -22.65 -7.31
CA ALA A 37 -3.87 -23.87 -7.13
C ALA A 37 -3.12 -25.17 -7.51
N ASP A 38 -2.19 -25.08 -8.46
CA ASP A 38 -1.38 -26.22 -8.95
C ASP A 38 -0.08 -26.43 -8.14
N ARG A 39 0.17 -25.62 -7.10
CA ARG A 39 1.39 -25.70 -6.28
C ARG A 39 1.27 -26.78 -5.21
N SER A 40 2.42 -27.29 -4.77
CA SER A 40 2.49 -28.17 -3.60
C SER A 40 2.03 -27.44 -2.34
N THR A 41 1.42 -28.21 -1.43
CA THR A 41 1.09 -27.74 -0.09
C THR A 41 2.13 -28.20 0.94
N PRO A 42 2.41 -27.40 1.98
CA PRO A 42 1.88 -26.07 2.21
C PRO A 42 2.41 -25.06 1.18
N LEU A 43 1.60 -24.06 0.82
CA LEU A 43 2.06 -22.93 0.00
C LEU A 43 2.84 -21.96 0.88
N HIS A 44 4.08 -21.65 0.50
CA HIS A 44 4.92 -20.72 1.25
C HIS A 44 4.77 -19.30 0.68
N VAL A 45 4.26 -18.38 1.49
CA VAL A 45 3.99 -17.00 1.10
C VAL A 45 4.83 -16.04 1.93
N VAL A 46 5.48 -15.09 1.27
CA VAL A 46 6.14 -13.95 1.91
C VAL A 46 5.44 -12.65 1.49
N GLU A 47 5.06 -11.82 2.46
CA GLU A 47 4.56 -10.47 2.23
C GLU A 47 5.57 -9.42 2.72
N VAL A 48 5.86 -8.45 1.86
CA VAL A 48 6.71 -7.30 2.16
C VAL A 48 5.86 -6.04 2.31
N GLY A 49 6.04 -5.34 3.43
CA GLY A 49 5.16 -4.22 3.80
C GLY A 49 3.76 -4.70 4.22
N CYS A 50 3.71 -5.73 5.07
CA CYS A 50 2.44 -6.38 5.43
C CYS A 50 1.49 -5.51 6.26
N GLY A 51 1.98 -4.40 6.83
CA GLY A 51 1.18 -3.45 7.59
C GLY A 51 0.39 -4.13 8.70
N THR A 52 -0.93 -4.09 8.60
CA THR A 52 -1.89 -4.71 9.55
C THR A 52 -2.39 -6.09 9.10
N GLY A 53 -1.63 -6.78 8.24
CA GLY A 53 -1.95 -8.14 7.78
C GLY A 53 -3.24 -8.23 6.96
N THR A 54 -3.63 -7.14 6.29
CA THR A 54 -4.88 -7.10 5.51
C THR A 54 -4.85 -8.07 4.33
N MET A 55 -3.69 -8.23 3.69
CA MET A 55 -3.59 -9.05 2.49
C MET A 55 -3.76 -10.54 2.77
N LEU A 56 -3.21 -11.06 3.88
CA LEU A 56 -3.48 -12.44 4.32
C LEU A 56 -4.99 -12.69 4.50
N ARG A 57 -5.66 -11.85 5.30
CA ARG A 57 -7.12 -11.94 5.53
C ARG A 57 -7.88 -11.95 4.20
N ARG A 58 -7.53 -11.03 3.30
CA ARG A 58 -8.14 -10.91 1.98
C ARG A 58 -7.95 -12.15 1.11
N LEU A 59 -6.73 -12.68 1.04
CA LEU A 59 -6.41 -13.84 0.23
C LEU A 59 -7.11 -15.12 0.73
N LEU A 60 -7.27 -15.26 2.04
CA LEU A 60 -8.07 -16.33 2.65
C LEU A 60 -9.57 -16.13 2.39
N GLU A 61 -10.11 -14.94 2.69
CA GLU A 61 -11.53 -14.61 2.52
C GLU A 61 -12.00 -14.79 1.07
N TRP A 62 -11.14 -14.48 0.10
CA TRP A 62 -11.46 -14.61 -1.32
C TRP A 62 -11.14 -16.00 -1.90
N GLY A 63 -10.67 -16.94 -1.07
CA GLY A 63 -10.34 -18.31 -1.47
C GLY A 63 -9.25 -18.38 -2.53
N VAL A 64 -8.27 -17.47 -2.47
CA VAL A 64 -7.13 -17.42 -3.39
C VAL A 64 -6.07 -18.46 -3.01
N LEU A 65 -5.84 -18.63 -1.71
CA LEU A 65 -4.84 -19.54 -1.17
C LEU A 65 -5.38 -20.98 -1.09
N PRO A 66 -4.50 -22.00 -1.18
CA PRO A 66 -4.87 -23.40 -0.94
C PRO A 66 -5.13 -23.67 0.55
N ASP A 67 -5.52 -24.91 0.87
CA ASP A 67 -5.93 -25.30 2.22
C ASP A 67 -4.80 -25.20 3.26
N GLU A 68 -3.54 -25.46 2.90
CA GLU A 68 -2.40 -25.37 3.82
C GLU A 68 -1.44 -24.25 3.40
N VAL A 69 -1.19 -23.30 4.30
CA VAL A 69 -0.38 -22.10 4.03
C VAL A 69 0.63 -21.86 5.15
N VAL A 70 1.87 -21.54 4.77
CA VAL A 70 2.86 -20.94 5.66
C VAL A 70 3.08 -19.50 5.19
N TYR A 71 2.85 -18.54 6.07
CA TYR A 71 2.84 -17.12 5.74
C TYR A 71 3.86 -16.35 6.58
N ARG A 72 4.70 -15.54 5.93
CA ARG A 72 5.66 -14.65 6.58
C ARG A 72 5.41 -13.20 6.15
N GLY A 73 5.02 -12.34 7.08
CA GLY A 73 4.86 -10.91 6.86
C GLY A 73 6.00 -10.11 7.47
N TYR A 74 6.55 -9.16 6.72
CA TYR A 74 7.53 -8.19 7.20
C TYR A 74 6.98 -6.77 7.10
N ASP A 75 7.19 -5.96 8.14
CA ASP A 75 6.97 -4.52 8.12
C ASP A 75 8.02 -3.82 8.99
N LEU A 76 8.30 -2.54 8.77
CA LEU A 76 9.23 -1.78 9.60
C LEU A 76 8.62 -1.36 10.95
N ARG A 77 7.29 -1.29 11.05
CA ARG A 77 6.61 -0.71 12.21
C ARG A 77 6.10 -1.79 13.15
N GLU A 78 6.73 -1.96 14.31
CA GLU A 78 6.27 -2.92 15.34
C GLU A 78 4.78 -2.75 15.69
N GLY A 79 4.31 -1.51 15.85
CA GLY A 79 2.92 -1.24 16.22
C GLY A 79 1.89 -1.62 15.15
N THR A 80 2.27 -1.81 13.88
CA THR A 80 1.34 -2.37 12.87
C THR A 80 1.28 -3.89 12.95
N LEU A 81 2.34 -4.55 13.44
CA LEU A 81 2.37 -6.01 13.61
C LEU A 81 1.52 -6.46 14.81
N ASP A 82 1.46 -5.68 15.90
CA ASP A 82 0.47 -5.91 16.99
C ASP A 82 -0.93 -5.90 16.42
N ARG A 83 -1.20 -4.87 15.62
CA ARG A 83 -2.47 -4.71 14.95
C ARG A 83 -2.78 -5.85 13.99
N ALA A 84 -1.78 -6.38 13.28
CA ALA A 84 -1.93 -7.50 12.35
C ALA A 84 -2.40 -8.77 13.05
N VAL A 85 -1.80 -9.11 14.20
CA VAL A 85 -2.22 -10.26 15.02
C VAL A 85 -3.64 -10.06 15.55
N ASP A 86 -3.94 -8.89 16.13
CA ASP A 86 -5.25 -8.57 16.68
C ASP A 86 -6.38 -8.60 15.62
N GLU A 87 -6.10 -8.11 14.42
CA GLU A 87 -7.04 -8.14 13.30
C GLU A 87 -7.21 -9.52 12.70
N LEU A 88 -6.11 -10.28 12.59
CA LEU A 88 -6.16 -11.64 12.08
C LEU A 88 -6.99 -12.51 13.01
N GLY A 89 -6.79 -12.43 14.33
CA GLY A 89 -7.58 -13.15 15.32
C GLY A 89 -9.07 -12.80 15.25
N ARG A 90 -9.41 -11.51 15.21
CA ARG A 90 -10.82 -11.08 15.10
C ARG A 90 -11.49 -11.54 13.81
N TRP A 91 -10.80 -11.38 12.69
CA TRP A 91 -11.32 -11.85 11.40
C TRP A 91 -11.46 -13.38 11.38
N ALA A 92 -10.49 -14.11 11.95
CA ALA A 92 -10.48 -15.57 12.00
C ALA A 92 -11.68 -16.10 12.81
N ASP A 93 -11.96 -15.51 13.97
CA ASP A 93 -13.13 -15.85 14.78
C ASP A 93 -14.45 -15.66 14.00
N ASP A 94 -14.61 -14.51 13.33
CA ASP A 94 -15.79 -14.21 12.51
C ASP A 94 -15.91 -15.16 11.28
N ALA A 95 -14.78 -15.60 10.74
CA ALA A 95 -14.69 -16.53 9.61
C ALA A 95 -14.78 -18.01 9.99
N GLY A 96 -14.86 -18.33 11.30
CA GLY A 96 -15.00 -19.70 11.81
C GLY A 96 -13.70 -20.51 11.89
N TYR A 97 -12.55 -19.82 11.95
CA TYR A 97 -11.26 -20.43 12.25
C TYR A 97 -11.06 -20.54 13.76
N ALA A 98 -10.43 -21.62 14.22
CA ALA A 98 -9.84 -21.68 15.55
C ALA A 98 -8.48 -20.98 15.52
N VAL A 99 -8.24 -20.10 16.48
CA VAL A 99 -7.00 -19.31 16.61
C VAL A 99 -6.16 -19.86 17.75
N ASP A 100 -4.90 -20.13 17.47
CA ASP A 100 -3.88 -20.43 18.48
C ASP A 100 -2.75 -19.40 18.35
N LEU A 101 -2.51 -18.66 19.41
CA LEU A 101 -1.47 -17.63 19.48
C LEU A 101 -0.27 -18.24 20.19
N ASP A 102 0.86 -18.31 19.49
CA ASP A 102 2.08 -18.77 20.11
C ASP A 102 2.76 -17.58 20.79
N ASP A 103 2.60 -17.50 22.11
CA ASP A 103 3.23 -16.50 22.97
C ASP A 103 4.72 -16.82 23.22
N GLU A 104 5.27 -17.91 22.67
CA GLU A 104 6.70 -18.21 22.79
C GLU A 104 7.53 -17.27 21.90
N THR A 105 7.79 -16.07 22.43
CA THR A 105 9.04 -15.35 22.14
C THR A 105 10.19 -16.25 22.60
N GLY A 106 10.62 -17.18 21.75
CA GLY A 106 11.94 -17.78 21.86
C GLY A 106 13.00 -16.67 21.92
N ASP A 107 14.17 -16.97 22.48
CA ASP A 107 15.31 -16.05 22.62
C ASP A 107 15.89 -15.53 21.27
N ASP A 108 15.12 -15.57 20.18
CA ASP A 108 15.46 -15.01 18.88
C ASP A 108 15.31 -13.48 18.92
N PRO A 109 16.37 -12.70 18.63
CA PRO A 109 16.33 -11.23 18.66
C PRO A 109 15.34 -10.58 17.68
N GLU A 110 14.72 -11.34 16.77
CA GLU A 110 13.57 -10.88 15.99
C GLU A 110 12.27 -11.26 16.72
N THR A 111 11.59 -10.29 17.33
CA THR A 111 10.27 -10.46 17.97
C THR A 111 9.22 -10.88 16.96
N THR A 112 9.20 -12.18 16.66
CA THR A 112 8.28 -12.80 15.71
C THR A 112 6.98 -13.08 16.43
N ARG A 113 5.86 -12.61 15.88
CA ARG A 113 4.53 -12.98 16.35
C ARG A 113 4.02 -14.12 15.49
N ALA A 114 3.64 -15.24 16.11
CA ALA A 114 3.14 -16.40 15.40
C ALA A 114 1.66 -16.62 15.71
N VAL A 115 0.89 -16.88 14.67
CA VAL A 115 -0.55 -17.15 14.73
C VAL A 115 -0.82 -18.40 13.91
N ARG A 116 -1.43 -19.40 14.53
CA ARG A 116 -1.93 -20.58 13.84
C ARG A 116 -3.45 -20.49 13.74
N LEU A 117 -3.96 -20.73 12.53
CA LEU A 117 -5.38 -20.78 12.25
C LEU A 117 -5.73 -22.17 11.73
N ASP A 118 -6.70 -22.83 12.35
CA ASP A 118 -7.28 -24.08 11.85
C ASP A 118 -8.72 -23.81 11.42
N GLY A 119 -9.00 -23.93 10.13
CA GLY A 119 -10.22 -23.46 9.50
C GLY A 119 -11.21 -24.54 9.09
N PRO A 120 -12.37 -24.12 8.56
CA PRO A 120 -13.33 -25.02 7.96
C PRO A 120 -12.71 -25.86 6.84
N GLY A 121 -13.22 -27.08 6.66
CA GLY A 121 -12.76 -27.98 5.60
C GLY A 121 -11.37 -28.58 5.82
N GLY A 122 -10.73 -28.34 6.97
CA GLY A 122 -9.38 -28.80 7.26
C GLY A 122 -8.28 -27.84 6.76
N SER A 123 -8.65 -26.61 6.38
CA SER A 123 -7.66 -25.57 6.06
C SER A 123 -6.80 -25.23 7.29
N SER A 124 -5.53 -24.93 7.09
CA SER A 124 -4.60 -24.52 8.13
C SER A 124 -3.65 -23.44 7.64
N VAL A 125 -3.40 -22.44 8.49
CA VAL A 125 -2.48 -21.34 8.21
C VAL A 125 -1.54 -21.17 9.39
N THR A 126 -0.24 -21.16 9.13
CA THR A 126 0.77 -20.71 10.10
C THR A 126 1.31 -19.37 9.64
N ALA A 127 0.91 -18.29 10.29
CA ALA A 127 1.32 -16.94 9.97
C ALA A 127 2.36 -16.43 10.97
N THR A 128 3.43 -15.80 10.48
CA THR A 128 4.47 -15.16 11.29
C THR A 128 4.69 -13.73 10.83
N PHE A 129 4.80 -12.80 11.78
CA PHE A 129 4.99 -11.38 11.53
C PHE A 129 6.24 -10.88 12.24
N ALA A 130 7.16 -10.24 11.53
CA ALA A 130 8.42 -9.76 12.09
C ALA A 130 8.73 -8.33 11.67
N ALA A 131 9.28 -7.54 12.60
CA ALA A 131 9.69 -6.17 12.34
C ALA A 131 11.05 -6.17 11.62
N ALA A 132 11.05 -5.96 10.31
CA ALA A 132 12.27 -5.94 9.52
C ALA A 132 12.12 -5.17 8.21
N ASP A 133 13.27 -4.71 7.68
CA ASP A 133 13.36 -4.27 6.29
C ASP A 133 13.40 -5.53 5.39
N ALA A 134 12.30 -5.78 4.69
CA ALA A 134 12.18 -6.97 3.86
C ALA A 134 13.20 -7.04 2.71
N VAL A 135 13.66 -5.90 2.21
CA VAL A 135 14.70 -5.86 1.15
C VAL A 135 16.04 -6.31 1.75
N GLU A 136 16.37 -5.85 2.95
CA GLU A 136 17.60 -6.30 3.64
C GLU A 136 17.54 -7.76 4.08
N VAL A 137 16.36 -8.24 4.50
CA VAL A 137 16.13 -9.68 4.76
C VAL A 137 16.36 -10.48 3.48
N ALA A 138 15.77 -10.06 2.36
CA ALA A 138 15.89 -10.75 1.06
C ALA A 138 17.34 -10.84 0.57
N ARG A 139 18.22 -9.89 0.92
CA ARG A 139 19.65 -9.95 0.57
C ARG A 139 20.45 -11.00 1.35
N ARG A 140 19.95 -11.43 2.51
CA ARG A 140 20.73 -12.20 3.50
C ARG A 140 20.18 -13.59 3.76
N THR A 141 18.90 -13.80 3.52
CA THR A 141 18.21 -15.06 3.76
C THR A 141 18.48 -16.07 2.63
N ASP A 142 18.51 -17.35 3.00
CA ASP A 142 18.46 -18.47 2.06
C ASP A 142 17.04 -19.09 1.99
N ALA A 143 16.05 -18.43 2.61
CA ALA A 143 14.66 -18.89 2.59
C ALA A 143 14.01 -18.68 1.22
N GLU A 144 13.29 -19.71 0.76
CA GLU A 144 12.56 -19.71 -0.50
C GLU A 144 11.05 -19.84 -0.25
N TYR A 145 10.28 -19.17 -1.09
CA TYR A 145 8.83 -19.08 -1.03
C TYR A 145 8.23 -19.37 -2.41
N ASP A 146 6.96 -19.74 -2.45
CA ASP A 146 6.21 -19.93 -3.70
C ASP A 146 5.64 -18.61 -4.24
N LEU A 147 5.30 -17.69 -3.33
CA LEU A 147 4.62 -16.45 -3.63
C LEU A 147 5.17 -15.28 -2.80
N LEU A 148 5.59 -14.24 -3.49
CA LEU A 148 5.91 -12.93 -2.93
C LEU A 148 4.72 -12.00 -3.15
N VAL A 149 4.30 -11.28 -2.12
CA VAL A 149 3.28 -10.24 -2.19
C VAL A 149 3.85 -8.91 -1.71
N GLY A 150 3.65 -7.84 -2.46
CA GLY A 150 3.99 -6.47 -2.06
C GLY A 150 2.88 -5.51 -2.43
N CYS A 151 1.87 -5.41 -1.57
CA CYS A 151 0.66 -4.60 -1.81
C CYS A 151 0.90 -3.13 -1.43
N ALA A 152 0.80 -2.21 -2.39
CA ALA A 152 1.08 -0.78 -2.20
C ALA A 152 2.44 -0.53 -1.52
N PHE A 153 3.47 -1.19 -2.06
CA PHE A 153 4.81 -1.26 -1.47
C PHE A 153 5.91 -0.77 -2.41
N LEU A 154 5.88 -1.13 -3.69
CA LEU A 154 7.03 -0.89 -4.58
C LEU A 154 7.28 0.60 -4.83
N ASP A 155 6.25 1.44 -4.77
CA ASP A 155 6.34 2.90 -4.85
C ASP A 155 6.95 3.57 -3.60
N LEU A 156 7.36 2.78 -2.60
CA LEU A 156 8.00 3.24 -1.36
C LEU A 156 9.47 2.83 -1.25
N VAL A 157 10.00 2.04 -2.20
CA VAL A 157 11.36 1.50 -2.17
C VAL A 157 12.15 1.88 -3.42
N ASP A 158 13.48 1.93 -3.30
CA ASP A 158 14.35 2.07 -4.47
C ASP A 158 14.22 0.79 -5.33
N LEU A 159 13.47 0.90 -6.43
CA LEU A 159 13.11 -0.24 -7.27
C LEU A 159 14.33 -0.96 -7.83
N ASP A 160 15.36 -0.22 -8.26
CA ASP A 160 16.60 -0.76 -8.81
C ASP A 160 17.36 -1.59 -7.77
N ARG A 161 17.30 -1.19 -6.50
CA ARG A 161 17.95 -1.92 -5.42
C ARG A 161 17.10 -3.04 -4.85
N ALA A 162 15.78 -2.90 -4.86
CA ALA A 162 14.87 -3.79 -4.15
C ALA A 162 14.47 -5.02 -4.98
N LEU A 163 14.26 -4.85 -6.29
CA LEU A 163 13.52 -5.85 -7.06
C LEU A 163 14.27 -7.18 -7.17
N ALA A 164 15.54 -7.17 -7.53
CA ALA A 164 16.31 -8.41 -7.67
C ALA A 164 16.42 -9.23 -6.37
N PRO A 165 16.76 -8.65 -5.19
CA PRO A 165 16.68 -9.36 -3.92
C PRO A 165 15.30 -9.95 -3.64
N LEU A 166 14.23 -9.16 -3.84
CA LEU A 166 12.86 -9.59 -3.57
C LEU A 166 12.45 -10.77 -4.47
N LEU A 167 12.72 -10.72 -5.76
CA LEU A 167 12.45 -11.84 -6.67
C LEU A 167 13.28 -13.08 -6.31
N GLY A 168 14.47 -12.90 -5.73
CA GLY A 168 15.30 -13.98 -5.21
C GLY A 168 14.67 -14.78 -4.06
N LEU A 169 13.62 -14.26 -3.40
CA LEU A 169 12.85 -15.01 -2.41
C LEU A 169 11.94 -16.08 -3.03
N VAL A 170 11.68 -16.01 -4.33
CA VAL A 170 10.70 -16.85 -5.01
C VAL A 170 11.26 -17.49 -6.29
N PRO A 171 12.39 -18.23 -6.22
CA PRO A 171 12.93 -18.90 -7.40
C PRO A 171 11.89 -19.88 -7.97
N GLY A 172 11.61 -19.76 -9.28
CA GLY A 172 10.54 -20.51 -9.93
C GLY A 172 9.11 -20.18 -9.44
N GLY A 173 8.95 -19.18 -8.57
CA GLY A 173 7.71 -18.78 -7.91
C GLY A 173 6.93 -17.68 -8.66
N LEU A 174 6.09 -16.97 -7.90
CA LEU A 174 5.31 -15.83 -8.37
C LEU A 174 5.58 -14.60 -7.50
N ALA A 175 5.49 -13.41 -8.11
CA ALA A 175 5.52 -12.15 -7.41
C ALA A 175 4.29 -11.31 -7.78
N TYR A 176 3.49 -10.93 -6.79
CA TYR A 176 2.28 -10.14 -6.96
C TYR A 176 2.43 -8.78 -6.28
N PHE A 177 2.37 -7.72 -7.10
CA PHE A 177 2.52 -6.34 -6.67
C PHE A 177 1.25 -5.55 -6.98
N PRO A 178 0.20 -5.70 -6.16
CA PRO A 178 -1.01 -4.92 -6.33
C PRO A 178 -0.85 -3.48 -5.85
N ILE A 179 -1.63 -2.59 -6.45
CA ILE A 179 -1.83 -1.20 -6.02
C ILE A 179 -0.50 -0.43 -5.99
N THR A 180 0.32 -0.61 -7.03
CA THR A 180 1.54 0.20 -7.20
C THR A 180 1.17 1.53 -7.84
N PHE A 181 1.43 2.65 -7.16
CA PHE A 181 1.02 3.98 -7.63
C PHE A 181 1.61 4.37 -9.00
N ASP A 182 0.82 5.05 -9.83
CA ASP A 182 1.21 5.45 -11.20
C ASP A 182 0.74 6.87 -11.60
N GLY A 183 0.96 7.84 -10.71
CA GLY A 183 1.21 9.23 -11.10
C GLY A 183 -0.03 10.11 -11.30
N GLU A 184 -1.22 9.61 -10.99
CA GLU A 184 -2.46 10.38 -11.09
C GLU A 184 -3.17 10.40 -9.74
N THR A 185 -3.55 11.60 -9.30
CA THR A 185 -4.46 11.82 -8.18
C THR A 185 -5.48 12.87 -8.61
N PHE A 186 -6.77 12.61 -8.44
CA PHE A 186 -7.81 13.59 -8.73
C PHE A 186 -8.79 13.75 -7.58
N LEU A 187 -9.37 14.94 -7.49
CA LEU A 187 -10.36 15.32 -6.48
C LEU A 187 -11.55 15.97 -7.18
N ALA A 188 -12.76 15.56 -6.80
CA ALA A 188 -14.00 16.15 -7.33
C ALA A 188 -14.98 16.46 -6.18
N PRO A 189 -15.83 17.50 -6.29
CA PRO A 189 -15.89 18.47 -7.38
C PRO A 189 -14.63 19.36 -7.44
N ALA A 190 -14.43 20.01 -8.58
CA ALA A 190 -13.37 20.98 -8.79
C ALA A 190 -13.58 22.18 -7.83
N LEU A 191 -12.49 22.77 -7.35
CA LEU A 191 -12.57 23.96 -6.49
C LEU A 191 -12.89 25.18 -7.33
N GLY A 192 -14.10 25.70 -7.13
CA GLY A 192 -14.62 26.84 -7.87
C GLY A 192 -15.87 26.54 -8.68
N ASP A 193 -16.29 25.28 -8.74
CA ASP A 193 -17.61 24.92 -9.22
C ASP A 193 -18.67 25.44 -8.22
N GLY A 194 -19.20 26.64 -8.48
CA GLY A 194 -20.24 27.30 -7.67
C GLY A 194 -19.82 28.58 -6.92
N LYS A 195 -18.72 29.24 -7.31
CA LYS A 195 -18.17 30.40 -6.58
C LYS A 195 -19.18 31.52 -6.28
N SER A 196 -19.23 31.89 -5.01
CA SER A 196 -19.22 33.29 -4.59
C SER A 196 -17.77 33.82 -4.72
N GLU A 197 -17.59 35.09 -5.08
CA GLU A 197 -16.30 35.76 -5.38
C GLU A 197 -15.25 35.79 -4.24
N ARG A 198 -15.43 35.02 -3.16
CA ARG A 198 -14.67 35.12 -1.90
C ARG A 198 -13.73 33.95 -1.59
N GLU A 199 -13.71 32.87 -2.38
CA GLU A 199 -12.80 31.75 -2.11
C GLU A 199 -11.45 31.95 -2.81
N GLU A 200 -10.40 32.06 -2.00
CA GLU A 200 -8.99 32.22 -2.41
C GLU A 200 -8.41 30.95 -3.05
N VAL A 201 -9.03 29.79 -2.83
CA VAL A 201 -8.60 28.50 -3.37
C VAL A 201 -9.42 28.15 -4.62
N ASP A 202 -8.74 27.68 -5.66
CA ASP A 202 -9.37 27.28 -6.92
C ASP A 202 -8.68 26.06 -7.56
N ASP A 203 -9.16 25.65 -8.73
CA ASP A 203 -8.58 24.54 -9.51
C ASP A 203 -7.11 24.74 -9.89
N ALA A 204 -6.63 25.98 -9.99
CA ALA A 204 -5.22 26.24 -10.22
C ALA A 204 -4.40 26.04 -8.94
N THR A 205 -4.94 26.42 -7.78
CA THR A 205 -4.34 26.09 -6.48
C THR A 205 -4.26 24.58 -6.29
N GLU A 206 -5.36 23.86 -6.55
CA GLU A 206 -5.37 22.40 -6.37
C GLU A 206 -4.37 21.69 -7.28
N ARG A 207 -4.32 22.05 -8.56
CA ARG A 207 -3.31 21.48 -9.47
C ARG A 207 -1.89 21.72 -8.96
N ALA A 208 -1.58 22.93 -8.50
CA ALA A 208 -0.27 23.22 -7.93
C ALA A 208 0.01 22.39 -6.66
N VAL A 209 -0.98 22.18 -5.79
CA VAL A 209 -0.83 21.31 -4.60
C VAL A 209 -0.52 19.87 -5.02
N LEU A 210 -1.26 19.31 -5.98
CA LEU A 210 -1.06 17.93 -6.43
C LEU A 210 0.26 17.76 -7.20
N ASP A 211 0.63 18.73 -8.04
CA ASP A 211 1.91 18.74 -8.76
C ASP A 211 3.09 18.72 -7.77
N VAL A 212 3.05 19.58 -6.73
CA VAL A 212 4.09 19.59 -5.69
C VAL A 212 4.07 18.29 -4.89
N TYR A 213 2.90 17.77 -4.53
CA TYR A 213 2.77 16.50 -3.82
C TYR A 213 3.42 15.35 -4.58
N HIS A 214 3.15 15.20 -5.88
CA HIS A 214 3.80 14.18 -6.72
C HIS A 214 5.30 14.42 -6.88
N ALA A 215 5.74 15.68 -7.00
CA ALA A 215 7.16 16.01 -7.03
C ALA A 215 7.88 15.60 -5.73
N THR A 216 7.20 15.65 -4.56
CA THR A 216 7.78 15.12 -3.31
C THR A 216 8.01 13.61 -3.33
N MET A 217 7.29 12.86 -4.17
CA MET A 217 7.50 11.42 -4.34
C MET A 217 8.73 11.12 -5.19
N ASP A 218 9.05 12.01 -6.13
CA ASP A 218 10.18 11.88 -7.07
C ASP A 218 11.46 12.56 -6.54
N ALA A 219 11.50 12.94 -5.26
CA ALA A 219 12.66 13.59 -4.66
C ALA A 219 13.89 12.64 -4.69
N PRO A 220 15.10 13.10 -5.10
CA PRO A 220 16.27 12.21 -5.28
C PRO A 220 16.73 11.43 -4.03
N ASP A 221 16.40 11.92 -2.84
CA ASP A 221 16.71 11.34 -1.53
C ASP A 221 15.56 10.52 -0.95
N ARG A 222 14.46 10.37 -1.69
CA ARG A 222 13.32 9.55 -1.32
C ARG A 222 13.30 8.28 -2.16
N PRO A 223 13.20 7.09 -1.53
CA PRO A 223 12.99 5.84 -2.27
C PRO A 223 11.58 5.79 -2.87
N GLY A 224 11.44 5.09 -4.00
CA GLY A 224 10.18 4.99 -4.74
C GLY A 224 10.00 6.10 -5.76
N GLY A 225 8.77 6.30 -6.22
CA GLY A 225 8.46 7.32 -7.20
C GLY A 225 6.98 7.41 -7.54
N SER A 226 6.57 8.54 -8.09
CA SER A 226 5.19 8.79 -8.50
C SER A 226 4.75 7.90 -9.67
N ARG A 227 5.69 7.34 -10.43
CA ARG A 227 5.43 6.55 -11.66
C ARG A 227 5.91 5.10 -11.55
N THR A 228 6.10 4.58 -10.34
CA THR A 228 6.65 3.23 -10.16
C THR A 228 5.81 2.17 -10.86
N GLY A 229 4.48 2.30 -10.89
CA GLY A 229 3.58 1.33 -11.51
C GLY A 229 3.92 1.03 -12.97
N ARG A 230 4.11 2.05 -13.82
CA ARG A 230 4.48 1.83 -15.24
C ARG A 230 5.93 1.38 -15.42
N GLU A 231 6.80 1.70 -14.47
CA GLU A 231 8.21 1.29 -14.51
C GLU A 231 8.37 -0.21 -14.32
N LEU A 232 7.43 -0.87 -13.62
CA LEU A 232 7.44 -2.32 -13.40
C LEU A 232 7.53 -3.14 -14.70
N PHE A 233 6.94 -2.66 -15.80
CA PHE A 233 6.95 -3.38 -17.07
C PHE A 233 8.35 -3.49 -17.71
N ALA A 234 9.26 -2.58 -17.36
CA ALA A 234 10.67 -2.67 -17.75
C ALA A 234 11.52 -3.31 -16.65
N ALA A 235 11.26 -2.94 -15.39
CA ALA A 235 12.06 -3.37 -14.25
C ALA A 235 11.93 -4.87 -13.96
N LEU A 236 10.71 -5.44 -14.02
CA LEU A 236 10.50 -6.87 -13.74
C LEU A 236 11.26 -7.78 -14.71
N PRO A 237 11.16 -7.62 -16.04
CA PRO A 237 11.99 -8.38 -16.98
C PRO A 237 13.49 -8.21 -16.76
N ALA A 238 13.94 -6.99 -16.47
CA ALA A 238 15.36 -6.72 -16.21
C ALA A 238 15.87 -7.45 -14.94
N ALA A 239 15.00 -7.69 -13.97
CA ALA A 239 15.30 -8.41 -12.73
C ALA A 239 15.00 -9.93 -12.80
N GLY A 240 14.66 -10.48 -13.97
CA GLY A 240 14.40 -11.92 -14.13
C GLY A 240 12.94 -12.36 -13.94
N GLY A 241 12.01 -11.41 -13.85
CA GLY A 241 10.56 -11.66 -13.77
C GLY A 241 9.86 -11.53 -15.13
N GLU A 242 9.01 -12.48 -15.48
CA GLU A 242 8.09 -12.41 -16.62
C GLU A 242 6.73 -11.87 -16.17
N VAL A 243 6.27 -10.73 -16.69
CA VAL A 243 4.91 -10.24 -16.42
C VAL A 243 3.88 -11.16 -17.08
N VAL A 244 3.05 -11.82 -16.29
CA VAL A 244 2.05 -12.80 -16.76
C VAL A 244 0.61 -12.29 -16.67
N ALA A 245 0.36 -11.24 -15.90
CA ALA A 245 -0.89 -10.48 -15.89
C ALA A 245 -0.66 -9.08 -15.31
N ALA A 246 -1.41 -8.10 -15.80
CA ALA A 246 -1.44 -6.77 -15.23
C ALA A 246 -2.78 -6.06 -15.52
N GLY A 247 -3.11 -5.05 -14.73
CA GLY A 247 -4.26 -4.17 -14.99
C GLY A 247 -4.36 -3.01 -14.01
N GLY A 248 -5.26 -2.07 -14.30
CA GLY A 248 -5.51 -0.93 -13.44
C GLY A 248 -6.14 -1.35 -12.11
N SER A 249 -5.65 -0.75 -11.02
CA SER A 249 -6.17 -0.89 -9.66
C SER A 249 -6.44 0.47 -9.04
N ASP A 250 -7.27 1.24 -9.73
CA ASP A 250 -7.64 2.59 -9.34
C ASP A 250 -8.34 2.59 -7.97
N TRP A 251 -7.83 3.41 -7.06
CA TRP A 251 -8.65 3.81 -5.92
C TRP A 251 -9.69 4.80 -6.44
N VAL A 252 -10.97 4.47 -6.20
CA VAL A 252 -12.08 5.39 -6.43
C VAL A 252 -12.95 5.39 -5.19
N VAL A 253 -13.01 6.53 -4.52
CA VAL A 253 -13.81 6.74 -3.31
C VAL A 253 -14.87 7.79 -3.61
N THR A 254 -16.14 7.41 -3.50
CA THR A 254 -17.29 8.30 -3.76
C THR A 254 -18.23 8.29 -2.56
N PRO A 255 -18.97 9.39 -2.29
CA PRO A 255 -20.02 9.38 -1.28
C PRO A 255 -21.23 8.52 -1.69
N PRO A 256 -21.99 7.93 -0.74
CA PRO A 256 -21.68 7.88 0.69
C PRO A 256 -20.50 6.94 0.96
N TYR A 257 -19.69 7.26 1.97
CA TYR A 257 -18.54 6.46 2.38
C TYR A 257 -19.01 5.30 3.28
N PRO A 258 -19.07 4.04 2.80
CA PRO A 258 -19.79 2.96 3.49
C PRO A 258 -19.06 2.37 4.69
N ALA A 259 -17.74 2.53 4.77
CA ALA A 259 -16.90 2.08 5.88
C ALA A 259 -16.15 3.28 6.51
N ASP A 260 -14.96 3.08 7.08
CA ASP A 260 -14.12 4.17 7.63
C ASP A 260 -13.42 5.00 6.52
N GLU A 261 -13.94 4.98 5.29
CA GLU A 261 -13.33 5.63 4.12
C GLU A 261 -13.28 7.17 4.26
N ALA A 262 -14.16 7.77 5.06
CA ALA A 262 -14.02 9.19 5.38
C ALA A 262 -12.75 9.47 6.18
N TYR A 263 -12.37 8.58 7.10
CA TYR A 263 -11.10 8.70 7.81
C TYR A 263 -9.92 8.52 6.84
N PHE A 264 -10.01 7.57 5.90
CA PHE A 264 -9.04 7.42 4.81
C PHE A 264 -8.87 8.73 4.02
N LEU A 265 -9.97 9.37 3.60
CA LEU A 265 -9.92 10.65 2.88
C LEU A 265 -9.34 11.79 3.72
N HIS A 266 -9.75 11.91 5.00
CA HIS A 266 -9.14 12.89 5.90
C HIS A 266 -7.64 12.64 6.07
N HIS A 267 -7.22 11.38 6.20
CA HIS A 267 -5.81 11.03 6.34
C HIS A 267 -5.01 11.40 5.09
N LEU A 268 -5.55 11.13 3.89
CA LEU A 268 -4.93 11.53 2.62
C LEU A 268 -4.79 13.05 2.49
N VAL A 269 -5.87 13.81 2.75
CA VAL A 269 -5.83 15.28 2.68
C VAL A 269 -4.77 15.83 3.65
N ASN A 270 -4.72 15.31 4.88
CA ASN A 270 -3.72 15.70 5.87
C ASN A 270 -2.29 15.32 5.44
N GLY A 271 -2.10 14.15 4.83
CA GLY A 271 -0.81 13.71 4.32
C GLY A 271 -0.31 14.59 3.16
N ILE A 272 -1.19 14.98 2.24
CA ILE A 272 -0.88 15.90 1.14
C ILE A 272 -0.54 17.29 1.71
N GLU A 273 -1.35 17.82 2.64
CA GLU A 273 -1.07 19.10 3.32
C GLU A 273 0.32 19.11 3.96
N GLY A 274 0.66 18.06 4.71
CA GLY A 274 1.96 17.92 5.37
C GLY A 274 3.13 17.86 4.38
N ALA A 275 3.05 16.98 3.37
CA ALA A 275 4.12 16.80 2.39
C ALA A 275 4.39 18.07 1.57
N VAL A 276 3.33 18.77 1.16
CA VAL A 276 3.46 20.04 0.42
C VAL A 276 3.99 21.14 1.35
N GLY A 277 3.53 21.19 2.61
CA GLY A 277 4.01 22.14 3.61
C GLY A 277 5.51 22.01 3.89
N GLU A 278 6.01 20.78 4.06
CA GLU A 278 7.44 20.48 4.21
C GLU A 278 8.23 20.91 2.97
N ALA A 279 7.76 20.56 1.77
CA ALA A 279 8.42 20.95 0.52
C ALA A 279 8.52 22.47 0.33
N LEU A 280 7.50 23.23 0.76
CA LEU A 280 7.54 24.70 0.71
C LEU A 280 8.51 25.29 1.73
N ALA A 281 8.65 24.67 2.91
CA ALA A 281 9.62 25.11 3.91
C ALA A 281 11.05 24.93 3.39
N ASP A 282 11.37 23.75 2.83
CA ASP A 282 12.69 23.44 2.27
C ASP A 282 13.08 24.36 1.10
N ALA A 283 12.11 24.75 0.27
CA ALA A 283 12.34 25.67 -0.85
C ALA A 283 12.65 27.12 -0.39
N GLY A 284 12.23 27.50 0.83
CA GLY A 284 12.45 28.84 1.40
C GLY A 284 13.83 29.03 2.06
N GLU A 285 14.59 27.96 2.29
CA GLU A 285 15.93 28.04 2.88
C GLU A 285 17.02 28.35 1.82
N GLU A 286 18.05 29.14 2.18
CA GLU A 286 19.14 29.55 1.28
C GLU A 286 19.90 28.33 0.71
N GLY A 287 19.51 27.89 -0.50
CA GLY A 287 20.03 26.69 -1.16
C GLY A 287 18.95 25.83 -1.87
N GLY A 288 17.67 26.18 -1.73
CA GLY A 288 16.52 25.48 -2.31
C GLY A 288 16.34 25.61 -3.82
N GLU A 289 17.33 25.22 -4.64
CA GLU A 289 17.13 25.03 -6.10
C GLU A 289 16.36 23.73 -6.43
N ARG A 290 15.99 22.92 -5.43
CA ARG A 290 15.64 21.50 -5.59
C ARG A 290 14.18 21.19 -5.98
N LEU A 291 13.24 22.10 -5.72
CA LEU A 291 11.79 21.94 -6.05
C LEU A 291 11.15 23.23 -6.58
N ALA A 292 11.97 24.23 -6.92
CA ALA A 292 11.53 25.55 -7.38
C ALA A 292 11.03 25.52 -8.83
N ASP A 293 9.98 24.74 -9.10
CA ASP A 293 9.19 24.84 -10.32
C ASP A 293 8.09 25.90 -10.17
N GLY A 294 7.47 26.33 -11.28
CA GLY A 294 6.40 27.32 -11.30
C GLY A 294 5.17 26.97 -10.47
N ALA A 295 5.03 25.70 -10.04
CA ALA A 295 3.98 25.24 -9.12
C ALA A 295 4.22 25.69 -7.67
N THR A 296 5.42 25.53 -7.11
CA THR A 296 5.75 25.97 -5.74
C THR A 296 5.65 27.49 -5.59
N ALA A 297 6.03 28.24 -6.63
CA ALA A 297 5.93 29.71 -6.66
C ALA A 297 4.48 30.24 -6.55
N ARG A 298 3.46 29.39 -6.76
CA ARG A 298 2.03 29.75 -6.66
C ARG A 298 1.43 29.45 -5.30
N LEU A 299 2.14 28.73 -4.44
CA LEU A 299 1.62 28.26 -3.17
C LEU A 299 2.25 29.06 -2.02
N SER A 300 1.43 29.34 -1.01
CA SER A 300 1.87 29.73 0.32
C SER A 300 1.38 28.70 1.34
N PRO A 301 1.99 28.60 2.53
CA PRO A 301 1.50 27.72 3.59
C PRO A 301 0.01 27.95 3.90
N GLU A 302 -0.44 29.21 3.88
CA GLU A 302 -1.83 29.58 4.12
C GLU A 302 -2.77 29.08 3.01
N LEU A 303 -2.35 29.15 1.74
CA LEU A 303 -3.14 28.62 0.61
C LEU A 303 -3.25 27.09 0.67
N VAL A 304 -2.17 26.39 1.04
CA VAL A 304 -2.18 24.93 1.20
C VAL A 304 -3.11 24.52 2.33
N SER A 305 -3.07 25.23 3.47
CA SER A 305 -3.97 24.95 4.59
C SER A 305 -5.43 25.27 4.26
N ALA A 306 -5.69 26.37 3.53
CA ALA A 306 -7.03 26.69 3.05
C ALA A 306 -7.58 25.63 2.08
N TRP A 307 -6.73 25.07 1.22
CA TRP A 307 -7.08 23.93 0.35
C TRP A 307 -7.43 22.69 1.18
N ALA A 308 -6.61 22.34 2.17
CA ALA A 308 -6.85 21.19 3.04
C ALA A 308 -8.15 21.34 3.83
N ASP A 309 -8.43 22.53 4.37
CA ASP A 309 -9.68 22.86 5.05
C ASP A 309 -10.90 22.77 4.12
N ALA A 310 -10.78 23.19 2.86
CA ALA A 310 -11.84 23.03 1.86
C ALA A 310 -12.12 21.54 1.58
N ARG A 311 -11.06 20.72 1.42
CA ARG A 311 -11.19 19.29 1.15
C ARG A 311 -11.69 18.50 2.35
N HIS A 312 -11.24 18.81 3.57
CA HIS A 312 -11.79 18.23 4.78
C HIS A 312 -13.28 18.57 4.99
N ARG A 313 -13.71 19.80 4.67
CA ARG A 313 -15.14 20.15 4.67
C ARG A 313 -15.92 19.35 3.64
N ALA A 314 -15.37 19.17 2.44
CA ALA A 314 -16.00 18.34 1.40
C ALA A 314 -16.15 16.86 1.83
N VAL A 315 -15.18 16.28 2.53
CA VAL A 315 -15.32 14.95 3.15
C VAL A 315 -16.42 14.97 4.22
N ALA A 316 -16.40 15.99 5.09
CA ALA A 316 -17.35 16.07 6.19
C ALA A 316 -18.80 16.15 5.73
N ASP A 317 -19.03 16.88 4.64
CA ASP A 317 -20.32 17.07 3.97
C ASP A 317 -20.72 15.89 3.07
N GLY A 318 -19.86 14.88 2.90
CA GLY A 318 -20.11 13.74 2.01
C GLY A 318 -20.19 14.15 0.54
N ARG A 319 -19.28 15.04 0.10
CA ARG A 319 -19.23 15.58 -1.26
C ARG A 319 -17.93 15.26 -2.00
N LEU A 320 -16.87 14.87 -1.31
CA LEU A 320 -15.58 14.60 -1.94
C LEU A 320 -15.58 13.25 -2.65
N THR A 321 -15.30 13.26 -3.94
CA THR A 321 -14.82 12.09 -4.68
C THR A 321 -13.30 12.20 -4.80
N PHE A 322 -12.62 11.10 -4.53
CA PHE A 322 -11.18 10.96 -4.68
C PHE A 322 -10.88 9.83 -5.65
N GLY A 323 -9.86 9.99 -6.47
CA GLY A 323 -9.23 8.85 -7.11
C GLY A 323 -7.72 8.95 -7.23
N ALA A 324 -7.10 7.77 -7.33
CA ALA A 324 -5.68 7.61 -7.58
C ALA A 324 -5.45 6.44 -8.53
N HIS A 325 -4.58 6.64 -9.52
CA HIS A 325 -4.23 5.59 -10.47
C HIS A 325 -3.15 4.68 -9.90
N ASN A 326 -3.43 3.38 -9.90
CA ASN A 326 -2.46 2.35 -9.53
C ASN A 326 -2.51 1.20 -10.53
N LEU A 327 -1.47 0.36 -10.48
CA LEU A 327 -1.36 -0.84 -11.28
C LEU A 327 -1.17 -2.07 -10.41
N ASP A 328 -1.87 -3.14 -10.77
CA ASP A 328 -1.63 -4.50 -10.28
C ASP A 328 -0.77 -5.24 -11.29
N VAL A 329 0.36 -5.80 -10.83
CA VAL A 329 1.24 -6.60 -11.68
C VAL A 329 1.51 -7.95 -11.03
N LEU A 330 1.34 -9.02 -11.81
CA LEU A 330 1.73 -10.38 -11.46
C LEU A 330 2.86 -10.83 -12.37
N ALA A 331 3.96 -11.26 -11.77
CA ALA A 331 5.11 -11.80 -12.45
C ALA A 331 5.37 -13.26 -12.07
N ARG A 332 5.92 -14.01 -13.01
CA ARG A 332 6.56 -15.31 -12.78
C ARG A 332 8.07 -15.11 -12.71
N VAL A 333 8.71 -15.71 -11.73
CA VAL A 333 10.16 -15.62 -11.58
C VAL A 333 10.80 -16.88 -12.16
N GLY A 334 11.88 -16.70 -12.91
CA GLY A 334 12.67 -17.82 -13.43
C GLY A 334 13.21 -18.69 -12.31
N ASP A 335 13.39 -19.98 -12.59
CA ASP A 335 14.18 -20.85 -11.73
C ASP A 335 15.64 -20.67 -12.19
N ASP A 336 16.41 -19.88 -11.44
CA ASP A 336 17.85 -19.73 -11.66
C ASP A 336 18.51 -21.04 -11.22
N GLY A 337 18.34 -22.11 -12.01
CA GLY A 337 18.76 -23.47 -11.68
C GLY A 337 20.18 -23.49 -11.11
N ARG A 338 20.27 -23.53 -9.78
CA ARG A 338 21.50 -23.74 -9.00
C ARG A 338 21.59 -25.20 -8.60
#